data_AF-A0A563U740-F1
#
_entry.id   AF-A0A563U740-F1
#
_cell.length_a   1.000
_cell.length_b   1.000
_cell.length_c   1.000
_cell.angle_alpha   90.00
_cell.angle_beta   90.00
_cell.angle_gamma   90.00
#
_symmetry.space_group_name_H-M   'P 1'
#
loop_
_entity.id
_entity.type
_entity.pdbx_description
1 polymer ?
#
loop_
_entity_poly.entity_id
_entity_poly.type
_entity_poly.pdbx_seq_one_letter_code
_entity_poly.pdbx_strand_id
1 'polypeptide(L)'
;MRTSLNNTKITDDYVNGVLPTSDALLMEARLILNPDLGTEVNLHKRTLNIVRQYGRESLRAQIEDIHKQLFIQPQHQSFKDLVLSFFKR
;
A
#
# COMPACT_ATOMS: atom_id res chain seq x y z
N MET A 1 -16.79 16.43 19.68
CA MET A 1 -16.11 16.51 18.35
C MET A 1 -14.71 15.91 18.47
N ARG A 2 -14.33 14.95 17.62
CA ARG A 2 -12.97 14.34 17.62
C ARG A 2 -12.10 15.04 16.57
N THR A 3 -11.73 16.30 16.83
CA THR A 3 -10.93 17.15 15.91
C THR A 3 -9.62 16.48 15.49
N SER A 4 -8.97 15.77 16.42
CA SER A 4 -7.76 14.98 16.13
C SER A 4 -7.99 13.91 15.06
N LEU A 5 -9.09 13.14 15.12
CA LEU A 5 -9.37 12.10 14.12
C LEU A 5 -9.65 12.68 12.74
N ASN A 6 -10.37 13.79 12.67
CA ASN A 6 -10.66 14.45 11.40
C ASN A 6 -9.35 14.93 10.75
N ASN A 7 -8.43 15.49 11.54
CA ASN A 7 -7.13 15.91 11.04
C ASN A 7 -6.30 14.72 10.52
N THR A 8 -6.28 13.59 11.24
CA THR A 8 -5.61 12.38 10.77
C THR A 8 -6.21 11.90 9.45
N LYS A 9 -7.53 11.81 9.35
CA LYS A 9 -8.20 11.39 8.11
C LYS A 9 -7.87 12.30 6.93
N ILE A 10 -7.90 13.61 7.12
CA ILE A 10 -7.57 14.58 6.05
C ILE A 10 -6.12 14.42 5.61
N THR A 11 -5.19 14.22 6.55
CA THR A 11 -3.78 13.95 6.24
C THR A 11 -3.61 12.64 5.47
N ASP A 12 -4.26 11.56 5.89
CA ASP A 12 -4.22 10.27 5.21
C ASP A 12 -4.80 10.39 3.79
N ASP A 13 -5.95 11.03 3.64
CA ASP A 13 -6.63 11.21 2.36
C ASP A 13 -5.79 12.11 1.42
N TYR A 14 -5.13 13.14 1.96
CA TYR A 14 -4.18 13.98 1.22
C TYR A 14 -2.97 13.18 0.74
N VAL A 15 -2.34 12.40 1.63
CA VAL A 15 -1.16 11.60 1.32
C VAL A 15 -1.47 10.52 0.28
N ASN A 16 -2.69 9.97 0.30
CA ASN A 16 -3.15 8.99 -0.67
C ASN A 16 -3.70 9.60 -1.96
N GLY A 17 -3.80 10.94 -2.06
CA GLY A 17 -4.30 11.62 -3.25
C GLY A 17 -5.79 11.41 -3.52
N VAL A 18 -6.58 11.14 -2.48
CA VAL A 18 -8.03 10.86 -2.58
C VAL A 18 -8.90 12.04 -2.11
N LEU A 19 -8.27 13.15 -1.68
CA LEU A 19 -9.00 14.36 -1.34
C LEU A 19 -9.68 15.00 -2.56
N PRO A 20 -10.87 15.59 -2.40
CA PRO A 20 -11.43 16.52 -3.37
C PRO A 20 -10.47 17.66 -3.67
N THR A 21 -10.51 18.20 -4.89
CA THR A 21 -9.59 19.27 -5.33
C THR A 21 -9.65 20.50 -4.43
N SER A 22 -10.83 20.89 -3.94
CA SER A 22 -10.97 22.01 -3.00
C SER A 22 -10.21 21.80 -1.69
N ASP A 23 -10.28 20.57 -1.17
CA ASP A 23 -9.71 20.22 0.12
C ASP A 23 -8.20 20.02 0.00
N ALA A 24 -7.74 19.52 -1.15
CA ALA A 24 -6.33 19.45 -1.50
C ALA A 24 -5.69 20.85 -1.55
N LEU A 25 -6.33 21.82 -2.22
CA LEU A 25 -5.85 23.21 -2.28
C LEU A 25 -5.80 23.86 -0.89
N LEU A 26 -6.82 23.61 -0.06
CA LEU A 26 -6.83 24.09 1.32
C LEU A 26 -5.68 23.46 2.13
N MET A 27 -5.41 22.17 1.94
CA MET A 27 -4.30 21.48 2.59
C MET A 27 -2.94 22.05 2.14
N GLU A 28 -2.76 22.34 0.85
CA GLU A 28 -1.56 22.99 0.32
C GLU A 28 -1.31 24.37 0.94
N ALA A 29 -2.36 25.20 1.04
CA ALA A 29 -2.26 26.48 1.74
C ALA A 29 -1.86 26.30 3.21
N ARG A 30 -2.44 25.31 3.91
CA ARG A 30 -2.09 25.00 5.30
C ARG A 30 -0.63 24.55 5.46
N LEU A 31 -0.10 23.79 4.49
CA LEU A 31 1.30 23.35 4.50
C LEU A 31 2.29 24.51 4.33
N ILE A 32 1.92 25.53 3.55
CA ILE A 32 2.73 26.75 3.40
C ILE A 32 2.72 27.57 4.70
N LEU A 33 1.55 27.68 5.34
CA LEU A 33 1.36 28.51 6.55
C LEU A 33 1.85 27.84 7.83
N ASN A 34 1.97 26.51 7.85
CA ASN A 34 2.34 25.74 9.03
C ASN A 34 3.47 24.74 8.72
N PRO A 35 4.74 25.11 8.97
CA PRO A 35 5.89 24.23 8.76
C PRO A 35 5.87 22.93 9.57
N ASP A 36 5.30 22.96 10.79
CA ASP A 36 5.20 21.77 11.64
C ASP A 36 4.27 20.73 11.02
N LEU A 37 3.15 21.18 10.42
CA LEU A 37 2.25 20.32 9.64
C LEU A 37 2.99 19.67 8.45
N GLY A 38 3.90 20.40 7.80
CA GLY A 38 4.76 19.86 6.75
C GLY A 38 5.63 18.71 7.25
N THR A 39 6.20 18.85 8.45
CA THR A 39 6.99 17.79 9.09
C THR A 39 6.13 16.57 9.41
N GLU A 40 4.94 16.77 9.99
CA GLU A 40 4.01 15.69 10.31
C GLU A 40 3.58 14.90 9.06
N VAL A 41 3.21 15.59 7.97
CA VAL A 41 2.83 14.94 6.70
C VAL A 41 4.00 14.14 6.12
N ASN A 42 5.23 14.66 6.19
CA ASN A 42 6.40 13.94 5.72
C ASN A 42 6.69 12.69 6.55
N LEU A 43 6.56 12.76 7.88
CA LEU A 43 6.69 11.59 8.75
C LEU A 43 5.59 10.57 8.44
N HIS A 44 4.35 11.01 8.25
CA HIS A 44 3.24 10.14 7.88
C HIS A 44 3.51 9.40 6.56
N LYS A 45 3.97 10.12 5.51
CA LYS A 45 4.38 9.51 4.23
C LYS A 45 5.46 8.44 4.42
N ARG A 46 6.49 8.73 5.23
CA ARG A 46 7.57 7.77 5.51
C ARG A 46 7.06 6.53 6.23
N THR A 47 6.23 6.69 7.25
CA THR A 47 5.63 5.59 8.00
C THR A 47 4.79 4.69 7.08
N LEU A 48 3.91 5.28 6.25
CA LEU A 48 3.12 4.50 5.30
C LEU A 48 3.99 3.75 4.29
N ASN A 49 5.09 4.34 3.83
CA ASN A 49 6.00 3.67 2.90
C ASN A 49 6.66 2.44 3.53
N ILE A 50 7.08 2.53 4.79
CA ILE A 50 7.66 1.40 5.54
C ILE A 50 6.62 0.29 5.72
N VAL A 51 5.40 0.64 6.16
CA VAL A 51 4.30 -0.33 6.33
C VAL A 51 3.97 -1.02 5.01
N ARG A 52 3.86 -0.27 3.92
CA ARG A 52 3.60 -0.82 2.58
C ARG A 52 4.73 -1.74 2.11
N GLN A 53 5.98 -1.37 2.34
CA GLN A 53 7.11 -2.20 1.99
C GLN A 53 7.08 -3.54 2.73
N TYR A 54 6.92 -3.50 4.04
CA TYR A 54 6.79 -4.70 4.86
C TYR A 54 5.63 -5.59 4.41
N GLY A 55 4.46 -4.99 4.15
CA GLY A 55 3.30 -5.71 3.63
C GLY A 55 3.57 -6.39 2.28
N ARG A 56 4.30 -5.73 1.36
CA ARG A 56 4.70 -6.32 0.08
C ARG A 56 5.67 -7.48 0.25
N GLU A 57 6.62 -7.38 1.17
CA GLU A 57 7.57 -8.46 1.46
C GLU A 57 6.86 -9.68 2.04
N SER A 58 5.92 -9.46 2.97
CA SER A 58 5.08 -10.54 3.52
C SER A 58 4.22 -11.20 2.44
N LEU A 59 3.58 -10.41 1.57
CA LEU A 59 2.77 -10.95 0.48
C LEU A 59 3.61 -11.74 -0.52
N ARG A 60 4.81 -11.25 -0.85
CA ARG A 60 5.76 -11.98 -1.72
C ARG A 60 6.13 -13.34 -1.11
N ALA A 61 6.44 -13.38 0.19
CA ALA A 61 6.77 -14.63 0.87
C ALA A 61 5.61 -15.64 0.82
N GLN A 62 4.37 -15.19 1.01
CA GLN A 62 3.18 -16.03 0.89
C GLN A 62 2.99 -16.58 -0.54
N ILE A 63 3.18 -15.73 -1.56
CA ILE A 63 3.09 -16.15 -2.97
C ILE A 63 4.18 -17.17 -3.30
N GLU A 64 5.41 -16.96 -2.82
CA GLU A 64 6.51 -17.91 -3.01
C GLU A 64 6.25 -19.26 -2.34
N ASP A 65 5.67 -19.27 -1.14
CA ASP A 65 5.30 -20.50 -0.46
C ASP A 65 4.23 -21.29 -1.23
N ILE A 66 3.16 -20.61 -1.67
CA ILE A 66 2.12 -21.21 -2.52
C ILE A 66 2.73 -21.74 -3.83
N HIS A 67 3.65 -20.99 -4.44
CA HIS A 67 4.34 -21.43 -5.65
C HIS A 67 5.16 -22.72 -5.40
N LYS A 68 5.91 -22.78 -4.29
CA LYS A 68 6.67 -23.98 -3.91
C LYS A 68 5.74 -25.18 -3.71
N GLN A 69 4.62 -24.99 -3.01
CA GLN A 69 3.63 -26.05 -2.81
C GLN A 69 3.08 -26.55 -4.14
N LEU A 70 2.58 -25.66 -5.01
CA LEU A 70 1.86 -26.06 -6.22
C LEU A 70 2.74 -26.48 -7.41
N PHE A 71 3.95 -25.92 -7.55
CA PHE A 71 4.79 -26.09 -8.75
C PHE A 71 6.09 -26.86 -8.53
N ILE A 72 6.48 -27.09 -7.27
CA ILE A 72 7.72 -27.81 -6.93
C ILE A 72 7.43 -29.15 -6.29
N GLN A 73 6.44 -29.25 -5.39
CA GLN A 73 6.16 -30.52 -4.72
C GLN A 73 5.58 -31.56 -5.70
N PRO A 74 6.05 -32.82 -5.66
CA PRO A 74 5.65 -33.85 -6.61
C PRO A 74 4.15 -34.22 -6.52
N GLN A 75 3.51 -33.95 -5.38
CA GLN A 75 2.07 -34.21 -5.17
C GLN A 75 1.15 -33.38 -6.09
N HIS A 76 1.63 -32.23 -6.60
CA HIS A 76 0.84 -31.31 -7.42
C HIS A 76 1.27 -31.27 -8.90
N GLN A 77 2.01 -32.29 -9.36
CA GLN A 77 2.55 -32.34 -10.72
C GLN A 77 1.48 -32.24 -11.81
N SER A 78 0.33 -32.92 -11.64
CA SER A 78 -0.78 -32.86 -12.61
C SER A 78 -1.39 -31.46 -12.72
N PHE A 79 -1.49 -30.73 -11.59
CA PHE A 79 -1.95 -29.34 -11.57
C PHE A 79 -0.99 -28.42 -12.31
N LYS A 80 0.32 -28.55 -12.05
CA LYS A 80 1.37 -27.81 -12.77
C LYS A 80 1.29 -28.06 -14.28
N ASP A 81 1.18 -29.32 -14.69
CA ASP A 81 1.15 -29.69 -16.12
C ASP A 81 -0.11 -29.15 -16.81
N LEU A 82 -1.25 -29.18 -16.13
CA LEU A 82 -2.49 -28.55 -16.60
C LEU A 82 -2.31 -27.03 -16.77
N VAL A 83 -1.78 -26.32 -15.77
CA VAL A 83 -1.58 -24.87 -15.85
C VAL A 83 -0.63 -24.53 -17.00
N LEU A 84 0.50 -25.24 -17.12
CA LEU A 84 1.46 -25.02 -18.20
C LEU A 84 0.89 -25.34 -19.58
N SER A 85 -0.08 -26.25 -19.69
CA SER A 85 -0.74 -26.56 -20.96
C SER A 85 -1.47 -25.35 -21.58
N PHE A 86 -2.04 -24.45 -20.75
CA PHE A 86 -2.70 -23.24 -21.25
C PHE A 86 -1.74 -22.24 -21.90
N PHE A 87 -0.44 -22.36 -21.62
CA PHE A 87 0.60 -21.48 -22.16
C PHE A 87 1.41 -22.14 -23.29
N LYS A 88 1.11 -23.41 -23.63
CA LYS A 88 1.69 -24.08 -24.78
C LYS A 88 0.89 -23.70 -26.02
N ARG A 89 1.56 -23.01 -26.95
CA ARG A 89 1.08 -22.79 -28.33
C ARG A 89 1.04 -24.11 -29.09
#